data_AF-A0A2V8MSG8-F1
#
_entry.id   AF-A0A2V8MSG8-F1
#
_cell.length_a   1.000
_cell.length_b   1.000
_cell.length_c   1.000
_cell.angle_alpha   90.00
_cell.angle_beta   90.00
_cell.angle_gamma   90.00
#
_symmetry.space_group_name_H-M   'P 1'
#
loop_
_entity.id
_entity.type
_entity.pdbx_description
1 polymer ?
#
loop_
_entity_poly.entity_id
_entity_poly.type
_entity_poly.pdbx_seq_one_letter_code
_entity_poly.pdbx_strand_id
1 'polypeptide(L)'
;ALSDQTFGQVRAGNTRIADDAQRGFNKQLHNWQGSVSIQQELRQGMALNVGYFRTWYGGFLVTKNMALTPADFDSYCMTVPADSRLPNAGGKLCGFYDVKPSLFGVTDYVRTQASNFGKRTEVYSGFDVTLNSRFARGGQFSGGVTVGRTVNDACEIVKNAPETLFA
;
A
#
# COMPACT_ATOMS: atom_id res chain seq x y z
N ALA A 1 -23.75 21.37 -12.11
CA ALA A 1 -23.60 20.68 -10.82
C ALA A 1 -22.83 19.40 -11.05
N LEU A 2 -21.81 19.12 -10.24
CA LEU A 2 -21.11 17.84 -10.27
C LEU A 2 -22.11 16.76 -9.83
N SER A 3 -22.55 15.93 -10.78
CA SER A 3 -23.60 14.93 -10.57
C SER A 3 -23.20 13.66 -11.31
N ASP A 4 -23.60 12.52 -10.77
CA ASP A 4 -23.44 11.24 -11.44
C ASP A 4 -24.26 11.25 -12.74
N GLN A 5 -23.57 11.21 -13.88
CA GLN A 5 -24.21 11.24 -15.19
C GLN A 5 -24.98 9.95 -15.53
N THR A 6 -24.91 8.94 -14.67
CA THR A 6 -25.49 7.62 -14.93
C THR A 6 -26.64 7.27 -13.99
N PHE A 7 -27.19 8.26 -13.27
CA PHE A 7 -28.40 8.09 -12.46
C PHE A 7 -29.59 7.61 -13.32
N GLY A 8 -30.24 6.51 -12.91
CA GLY A 8 -31.40 5.94 -13.60
C GLY A 8 -31.09 5.09 -14.84
N GLN A 9 -29.81 4.92 -15.21
CA GLN A 9 -29.41 4.01 -16.28
C GLN A 9 -29.23 2.57 -15.75
N VAL A 10 -29.49 1.56 -16.59
CA VAL A 10 -29.14 0.16 -16.28
C VAL A 10 -27.62 0.06 -16.26
N ARG A 11 -27.05 0.24 -15.07
CA ARG A 11 -25.65 -0.08 -14.83
C ARG A 11 -25.51 -1.60 -14.92
N ALA A 12 -24.75 -2.10 -15.89
CA ALA A 12 -24.10 -3.39 -15.70
C ALA A 12 -23.28 -3.25 -14.41
N GLY A 13 -23.73 -3.91 -13.35
CA GLY A 13 -23.23 -3.66 -12.01
C GLY A 13 -21.71 -3.75 -11.92
N ASN A 14 -21.15 -2.82 -11.15
CA ASN A 14 -19.94 -2.95 -10.34
C ASN A 14 -18.73 -3.61 -10.99
N THR A 15 -17.75 -2.79 -11.35
CA THR A 15 -16.34 -3.18 -11.53
C THR A 15 -16.14 -4.55 -12.18
N ARG A 16 -16.08 -4.60 -13.51
CA ARG A 16 -15.79 -5.85 -14.23
C ARG A 16 -14.44 -6.42 -13.77
N ILE A 17 -14.42 -7.69 -13.38
CA ILE A 17 -13.18 -8.35 -12.97
C ILE A 17 -12.57 -8.98 -14.21
N ALA A 18 -11.35 -8.57 -14.55
CA ALA A 18 -10.62 -9.13 -15.67
C ALA A 18 -10.19 -10.58 -15.39
N ASP A 19 -10.05 -11.41 -16.43
CA ASP A 19 -9.66 -12.82 -16.30
C ASP A 19 -8.32 -12.98 -15.56
N ASP A 20 -7.39 -12.04 -15.75
CA ASP A 20 -6.08 -12.02 -15.08
C ASP A 20 -6.13 -11.72 -13.58
N ALA A 21 -7.27 -11.21 -13.10
CA ALA A 21 -7.56 -11.06 -11.67
C ALA A 21 -8.28 -12.28 -11.07
N GLN A 22 -8.86 -13.16 -11.90
CA GLN A 22 -9.60 -14.35 -11.45
C GLN A 22 -8.79 -15.64 -11.54
N ARG A 23 -7.86 -15.74 -12.50
CA ARG A 23 -7.17 -16.97 -12.84
C ARG A 23 -5.67 -16.75 -13.00
N GLY A 24 -4.91 -17.83 -12.82
CA GLY A 24 -3.47 -17.86 -13.05
C GLY A 24 -2.64 -18.08 -11.79
N PHE A 25 -1.43 -18.61 -11.99
CA PHE A 25 -0.49 -18.88 -10.91
C PHE A 25 0.15 -17.57 -10.41
N ASN A 26 0.22 -17.38 -9.09
CA ASN A 26 0.74 -16.15 -8.45
C ASN A 26 0.07 -14.84 -8.92
N LYS A 27 -1.19 -14.92 -9.39
CA LYS A 27 -2.01 -13.75 -9.77
C LYS A 27 -2.89 -13.24 -8.63
N GLN A 28 -3.17 -14.07 -7.63
CA GLN A 28 -3.78 -13.61 -6.38
C GLN A 28 -2.75 -12.87 -5.51
N LEU A 29 -3.23 -12.09 -4.54
CA LEU A 29 -2.39 -11.53 -3.49
C LEU A 29 -1.62 -12.66 -2.82
N HIS A 30 -0.29 -12.59 -2.89
CA HIS A 30 0.60 -13.58 -2.31
C HIS A 30 1.76 -12.89 -1.64
N ASN A 31 2.39 -13.60 -0.71
CA ASN A 31 3.60 -13.14 -0.06
C ASN A 31 4.66 -14.24 0.00
N TRP A 32 5.91 -13.82 -0.08
CA TRP A 32 7.07 -14.64 0.21
C TRP A 32 7.68 -14.09 1.49
N GLN A 33 7.95 -14.95 2.46
CA GLN A 33 8.63 -14.56 3.69
C GLN A 33 9.91 -15.37 3.84
N GLY A 34 11.02 -14.67 4.02
CA GLY A 34 12.28 -15.23 4.46
C GLY A 34 12.58 -14.75 5.87
N SER A 35 13.09 -15.63 6.72
CA SER A 35 13.54 -15.27 8.05
C SER A 35 14.83 -16.00 8.42
N VAL A 36 15.61 -15.36 9.28
CA VAL A 36 16.79 -15.93 9.91
C VAL A 36 16.71 -15.57 11.39
N SER A 37 16.88 -16.56 12.26
CA SER A 37 16.89 -16.32 13.71
C SER A 37 18.08 -17.00 14.35
N ILE A 38 18.63 -16.36 15.38
CA ILE A 38 19.71 -16.87 16.20
C ILE A 38 19.23 -16.83 17.64
N GLN A 39 19.40 -17.94 18.33
CA GLN A 39 19.12 -18.04 19.75
C GLN A 39 20.41 -18.37 20.49
N GLN A 40 20.67 -17.66 21.57
CA GLN A 40 21.83 -17.87 22.42
C GLN A 40 21.42 -17.87 23.89
N GLU A 41 21.90 -18.86 24.64
CA GLU A 41 21.90 -18.82 26.09
C GLU A 41 23.01 -17.87 26.57
N LEU A 42 22.63 -16.83 27.30
CA LEU A 42 23.58 -15.85 27.85
C LEU A 42 24.18 -16.33 29.17
N ARG A 43 23.36 -17.03 29.96
CA ARG A 43 23.73 -17.74 31.20
C ARG A 43 22.61 -18.71 31.57
N GLN A 44 22.87 -19.58 32.55
CA GLN A 44 21.86 -20.50 33.05
C GLN A 44 20.57 -19.75 33.42
N GLY A 45 19.47 -20.15 32.76
CA GLY A 45 18.16 -19.56 32.95
C GLY A 45 17.95 -18.22 32.24
N MET A 46 18.83 -17.77 31.33
CA MET A 46 18.62 -16.54 30.54
C MET A 46 19.01 -16.75 29.07
N ALA A 47 18.04 -16.60 28.18
CA ALA A 47 18.21 -16.81 26.74
C ALA A 47 17.75 -15.58 25.95
N LEU A 48 18.55 -15.21 24.95
CA LEU A 48 18.27 -14.16 23.99
C LEU A 48 17.97 -14.79 22.63
N ASN A 49 16.92 -14.33 21.97
CA ASN A 49 16.58 -14.66 20.60
C ASN A 49 16.57 -13.37 19.77
N VAL A 50 17.21 -13.40 18.61
CA VAL A 50 17.19 -12.32 17.63
C VAL A 50 16.76 -12.91 16.29
N GLY A 51 15.68 -12.40 15.72
CA GLY A 51 15.16 -12.78 14.41
C GLY A 51 15.16 -11.59 13.45
N TYR A 52 15.49 -11.83 12.19
CA TYR A 52 15.24 -10.91 11.09
C TYR A 52 14.24 -11.54 10.14
N PHE A 53 13.24 -10.76 9.74
CA PHE A 53 12.14 -11.18 8.88
C PHE A 53 12.03 -10.22 7.71
N ARG A 54 11.96 -10.76 6.49
CA ARG A 54 11.69 -10.00 5.28
C ARG A 54 10.54 -10.63 4.52
N THR A 55 9.50 -9.85 4.28
CA THR A 55 8.30 -10.28 3.55
C THR A 55 8.15 -9.46 2.28
N TRP A 56 8.03 -10.12 1.13
CA TRP A 56 7.74 -9.51 -0.16
C TRP A 56 6.31 -9.85 -0.54
N TYR A 57 5.52 -8.83 -0.88
CA TYR A 57 4.14 -9.00 -1.32
C TYR A 57 4.05 -8.83 -2.85
N GLY A 58 3.13 -9.56 -3.47
CA GLY A 58 2.90 -9.58 -4.91
C GLY A 58 1.46 -9.93 -5.28
N GLY A 59 1.13 -9.84 -6.56
CA GLY A 59 -0.25 -10.11 -7.04
C GLY A 59 -1.25 -9.02 -6.67
N PHE A 60 -0.82 -7.75 -6.69
CA PHE A 60 -1.69 -6.62 -6.41
C PHE A 60 -2.71 -6.43 -7.52
N LEU A 61 -3.94 -6.15 -7.14
CA LEU A 61 -5.01 -5.77 -8.04
C LEU A 61 -5.25 -4.26 -7.94
N VAL A 62 -5.60 -3.64 -9.06
CA VAL A 62 -6.01 -2.23 -9.13
C VAL A 62 -7.35 -2.13 -9.85
N THR A 63 -8.11 -1.10 -9.47
CA THR A 63 -9.36 -0.74 -10.14
C THR A 63 -9.08 0.44 -11.08
N LYS A 64 -9.15 0.21 -12.39
CA LYS A 64 -8.92 1.22 -13.43
C LYS A 64 -10.25 1.66 -14.01
N ASN A 65 -10.44 2.95 -14.26
CA ASN A 65 -11.56 3.43 -15.05
C ASN A 65 -11.15 3.45 -16.53
N MET A 66 -11.70 2.55 -17.34
CA MET A 66 -11.36 2.44 -18.77
C MET A 66 -11.93 3.59 -19.61
N ALA A 67 -12.88 4.35 -19.07
CA ALA A 67 -13.40 5.55 -19.72
C ALA A 67 -12.49 6.77 -19.56
N LEU A 68 -11.43 6.67 -18.74
CA LEU A 68 -10.50 7.76 -18.47
C LEU A 68 -9.07 7.40 -18.86
N THR A 69 -8.38 8.36 -19.45
CA THR A 69 -6.95 8.30 -19.74
C THR A 69 -6.19 9.24 -18.82
N PRO A 70 -4.86 9.09 -18.64
CA PRO A 70 -4.06 10.03 -17.86
C PRO A 70 -4.15 11.49 -18.35
N ALA A 71 -4.49 11.72 -19.63
CA ALA A 71 -4.66 13.05 -20.20
C ALA A 71 -5.99 13.73 -19.79
N ASP A 72 -6.88 13.00 -19.14
CA ASP A 72 -8.17 13.49 -18.63
C ASP A 72 -8.08 14.04 -17.20
N PHE A 73 -6.87 14.06 -16.64
CA PHE A 73 -6.56 14.58 -15.33
C PHE A 73 -5.77 15.90 -15.44
N ASP A 74 -6.30 16.96 -14.86
CA ASP A 74 -5.65 18.25 -14.78
C ASP A 74 -4.85 18.34 -13.47
N SER A 75 -3.59 18.76 -13.56
CA SER A 75 -2.77 18.98 -12.38
C SER A 75 -3.12 20.29 -11.69
N TYR A 76 -3.27 20.29 -10.37
CA TYR A 76 -3.49 21.50 -9.59
C TYR A 76 -2.55 21.58 -8.39
N CYS A 77 -2.49 22.79 -7.80
CA CYS A 77 -1.72 23.06 -6.61
C CYS A 77 -2.62 23.63 -5.52
N MET A 78 -2.36 23.27 -4.28
CA MET A 78 -2.98 23.88 -3.10
C MET A 78 -1.97 24.77 -2.38
N THR A 79 -2.44 25.87 -1.81
CA THR A 79 -1.60 26.75 -0.99
C THR A 79 -1.43 26.12 0.38
N VAL A 80 -0.19 25.99 0.84
CA VAL A 80 0.13 25.51 2.18
C VAL A 80 -0.33 26.55 3.21
N PRO A 81 -1.06 26.17 4.27
CA PRO A 81 -1.46 27.09 5.33
C PRO A 81 -0.28 27.89 5.88
N ALA A 82 -0.51 29.16 6.21
CA ALA A 82 0.50 30.02 6.81
C ALA A 82 0.71 29.65 8.29
N ASP A 83 1.41 28.55 8.54
CA ASP A 83 1.80 28.08 9.87
C ASP A 83 3.32 28.05 9.99
N SER A 84 3.87 28.74 11.00
CA SER A 84 5.31 28.88 11.22
C SER A 84 6.04 27.57 11.53
N ARG A 85 5.32 26.48 11.82
CA ARG A 85 5.87 25.13 12.03
C ARG A 85 6.10 24.38 10.72
N LEU A 86 5.53 24.86 9.62
CA LEU A 86 5.68 24.24 8.31
C LEU A 86 6.85 24.89 7.56
N PRO A 87 7.83 24.10 7.09
CA PRO A 87 8.99 24.63 6.37
C PRO A 87 8.63 25.27 5.01
N ASN A 88 7.43 24.99 4.49
CA ASN A 88 6.92 25.49 3.22
C ASN A 88 5.64 26.35 3.38
N ALA A 89 5.46 26.99 4.54
CA ALA A 89 4.31 27.86 4.83
C ALA A 89 4.12 28.94 3.76
N GLY A 90 2.89 29.10 3.26
CA GLY A 90 2.58 30.05 2.18
C GLY A 90 3.08 29.65 0.79
N GLY A 91 3.78 28.52 0.66
CA GLY A 91 4.19 27.95 -0.62
C GLY A 91 3.05 27.25 -1.37
N LYS A 92 3.30 26.88 -2.63
CA LYS A 92 2.39 26.05 -3.43
C LYS A 92 2.81 24.58 -3.33
N LEU A 93 1.89 23.73 -2.90
CA LEU A 93 2.04 22.28 -2.96
C LEU A 93 1.34 21.78 -4.23
N CYS A 94 2.12 21.27 -5.19
CA CYS A 94 1.65 20.80 -6.49
C CYS A 94 1.76 19.27 -6.61
N GLY A 95 1.21 18.70 -7.68
CA GLY A 95 1.23 17.26 -7.92
C GLY A 95 -0.08 16.56 -7.57
N PHE A 96 -1.13 17.34 -7.29
CA PHE A 96 -2.49 16.84 -7.23
C PHE A 96 -3.09 16.78 -8.63
N TYR A 97 -3.96 15.81 -8.86
CA TYR A 97 -4.64 15.60 -10.13
C TYR A 97 -6.13 15.51 -9.86
N ASP A 98 -6.94 16.19 -10.66
CA ASP A 98 -8.39 16.06 -10.65
C ASP A 98 -8.90 15.71 -12.04
N VAL A 99 -9.99 14.96 -12.12
CA VAL A 99 -10.61 14.62 -13.40
C VAL A 99 -11.24 15.88 -14.00
N LYS A 100 -11.14 16.03 -15.32
CA LYS A 100 -11.81 17.12 -16.02
C LYS A 100 -13.30 17.17 -15.68
N PRO A 101 -13.87 18.35 -15.37
CA PRO A 101 -15.27 18.46 -14.97
C PRO A 101 -16.27 17.85 -15.96
N SER A 102 -15.95 17.81 -17.26
CA SER A 102 -16.78 17.19 -18.31
C SER A 102 -16.89 15.67 -18.19
N LEU A 103 -15.91 15.02 -17.56
CA LEU A 103 -15.83 13.57 -17.37
C LEU A 103 -16.16 13.15 -15.93
N PHE A 104 -16.52 14.11 -15.08
CA PHE A 104 -16.94 13.85 -13.72
C PHE A 104 -18.18 12.94 -13.71
N GLY A 105 -18.14 11.86 -12.94
CA GLY A 105 -19.23 10.89 -12.83
C GLY A 105 -19.28 9.84 -13.95
N VAL A 106 -18.37 9.88 -14.93
CA VAL A 106 -18.23 8.84 -15.96
C VAL A 106 -17.46 7.65 -15.37
N THR A 107 -18.10 6.48 -15.30
CA THR A 107 -17.52 5.29 -14.65
C THR A 107 -17.60 4.05 -15.53
N ASP A 108 -16.45 3.43 -15.82
CA ASP A 108 -16.32 2.10 -16.40
C ASP A 108 -15.14 1.36 -15.74
N TYR A 109 -15.39 0.79 -14.56
CA TYR A 109 -14.35 0.21 -13.73
C TYR A 109 -14.00 -1.22 -14.13
N VAL A 110 -12.70 -1.50 -14.24
CA VAL A 110 -12.12 -2.84 -14.36
C VAL A 110 -11.20 -3.11 -13.19
N ARG A 111 -11.36 -4.26 -12.54
CA ARG A 111 -10.36 -4.80 -11.60
C ARG A 111 -9.43 -5.76 -12.33
N THR A 112 -8.17 -5.38 -12.44
CA THR A 112 -7.13 -6.13 -13.18
C THR A 112 -5.80 -6.06 -12.45
N GLN A 113 -4.76 -6.70 -12.97
CA GLN A 113 -3.45 -6.73 -12.35
C GLN A 113 -2.77 -5.37 -12.36
N ALA A 114 -2.21 -5.00 -11.20
CA ALA A 114 -1.39 -3.80 -11.04
C ALA A 114 -0.22 -3.76 -12.03
N SER A 115 0.34 -4.93 -12.38
CA SER A 115 1.44 -5.08 -13.34
C SER A 115 1.12 -4.53 -14.73
N ASN A 116 -0.17 -4.39 -15.08
CA ASN A 116 -0.56 -3.85 -16.38
C ASN A 116 -0.30 -2.33 -16.49
N PHE A 117 -0.14 -1.65 -15.35
CA PHE A 117 0.07 -0.20 -15.27
C PHE A 117 1.43 0.20 -14.71
N GLY A 118 2.27 -0.76 -14.34
CA GLY A 118 3.60 -0.53 -13.81
C GLY A 118 3.96 -1.43 -12.65
N LYS A 119 5.14 -1.20 -12.08
CA LYS A 119 5.64 -1.96 -10.94
C LYS A 119 5.07 -1.41 -9.63
N ARG A 120 4.41 -2.30 -8.87
CA ARG A 120 4.11 -2.09 -7.44
C ARG A 120 4.94 -3.03 -6.59
N THR A 121 5.57 -2.50 -5.56
CA THR A 121 6.29 -3.31 -4.57
C THR A 121 5.82 -2.97 -3.17
N GLU A 122 5.67 -3.98 -2.34
CA GLU A 122 5.46 -3.83 -0.91
C GLU A 122 6.38 -4.83 -0.20
N VAL A 123 7.29 -4.29 0.60
CA VAL A 123 8.31 -5.08 1.29
C VAL A 123 8.33 -4.68 2.75
N TYR A 124 8.10 -5.65 3.62
CA TYR A 124 8.32 -5.54 5.05
C TYR A 124 9.72 -6.05 5.41
N SER A 125 10.43 -5.34 6.27
CA SER A 125 11.67 -5.79 6.88
C SER A 125 11.65 -5.44 8.36
N GLY A 126 11.87 -6.42 9.23
CA GLY A 126 11.82 -6.21 10.67
C GLY A 126 12.74 -7.13 11.45
N PHE A 127 13.16 -6.63 12.61
CA PHE A 127 13.91 -7.36 13.61
C PHE A 127 13.02 -7.63 14.82
N ASP A 128 13.11 -8.85 15.32
CA ASP A 128 12.54 -9.26 16.61
C ASP A 128 13.67 -9.57 17.57
N VAL A 129 13.60 -9.03 18.78
CA VAL A 129 14.55 -9.34 19.85
C VAL A 129 13.75 -9.72 21.09
N THR A 130 13.92 -10.95 21.54
CA THR A 130 13.21 -11.49 22.69
C THR A 130 14.20 -12.02 23.73
N LEU A 131 14.01 -11.62 24.98
CA LEU A 131 14.76 -12.06 26.14
C LEU A 131 13.85 -12.84 27.10
N ASN A 132 14.26 -14.06 27.42
CA ASN A 132 13.59 -14.88 28.42
C ASN A 132 14.55 -15.15 29.57
N SER A 133 14.08 -14.98 30.81
CA SER A 133 14.86 -15.27 32.00
C SER A 133 14.06 -15.97 33.10
N ARG A 134 14.71 -16.87 33.82
CA ARG A 134 14.21 -17.58 35.00
C ARG A 134 15.16 -17.28 36.15
N PHE A 135 14.59 -16.88 37.28
CA PHE A 135 15.32 -16.52 38.50
C PHE A 135 15.19 -17.61 39.55
N ALA A 136 16.11 -17.62 40.51
CA ALA A 136 16.00 -18.49 41.68
C ALA A 136 14.68 -18.21 42.43
N ARG A 137 14.10 -19.25 43.03
CA ARG A 137 12.77 -19.24 43.69
C ARG A 137 11.57 -19.19 42.72
N GLY A 138 11.75 -19.57 41.45
CA GLY A 138 10.66 -19.82 40.51
C GLY A 138 10.15 -18.59 39.75
N GLY A 139 10.79 -17.43 39.91
CA GLY A 139 10.44 -16.22 39.16
C GLY A 139 10.77 -16.35 37.67
N GLN A 140 9.94 -15.78 36.80
CA GLN A 140 10.15 -15.79 35.34
C GLN A 140 9.88 -14.39 34.77
N PHE A 141 10.65 -14.01 33.76
CA PHE A 141 10.48 -12.78 33.00
C PHE A 141 10.66 -13.09 31.51
N SER A 142 9.76 -12.55 30.71
CA SER A 142 9.82 -12.58 29.25
C SER A 142 9.53 -11.18 28.75
N GLY A 143 10.38 -10.67 27.87
CA GLY A 143 10.20 -9.36 27.27
C GLY A 143 10.85 -9.34 25.89
N GLY A 144 10.28 -8.55 24.99
CA GLY A 144 10.81 -8.42 23.64
C GLY A 144 10.41 -7.11 22.99
N VAL A 145 11.12 -6.77 21.93
CA VAL A 145 10.84 -5.64 21.08
C VAL A 145 10.89 -6.08 19.63
N THR A 146 9.95 -5.58 18.84
CA THR A 146 9.96 -5.77 17.40
C THR A 146 10.05 -4.39 16.75
N VAL A 147 10.99 -4.23 15.82
CA VAL A 147 11.16 -2.99 15.05
C VAL A 147 11.16 -3.35 13.58
N GLY A 148 10.32 -2.68 12.80
CA GLY A 148 10.20 -2.97 11.38
C GLY A 148 9.79 -1.77 10.55
N ARG A 149 9.99 -1.92 9.24
CA ARG A 149 9.60 -0.94 8.22
C ARG A 149 8.90 -1.66 7.08
N THR A 150 7.77 -1.13 6.66
CA THR A 150 7.13 -1.47 5.39
C THR A 150 7.41 -0.37 4.38
N VAL A 151 7.85 -0.74 3.18
CA VAL A 151 8.01 0.18 2.05
C VAL A 151 7.00 -0.21 0.98
N ASN A 152 6.08 0.71 0.70
CA ASN A 152 5.09 0.62 -0.37
C ASN A 152 5.52 1.56 -1.50
N ASP A 153 5.76 1.01 -2.67
CA ASP A 153 6.05 1.76 -3.88
C ASP A 153 5.00 1.42 -4.94
N ALA A 154 4.22 2.43 -5.36
CA ALA A 154 3.25 2.34 -6.43
C ALA A 154 3.37 3.52 -7.41
N CYS A 155 4.51 4.22 -7.42
CA CYS A 155 4.64 5.51 -8.13
C CYS A 155 4.38 5.38 -9.64
N GLU A 156 4.80 4.27 -10.24
CA GLU A 156 4.60 4.01 -11.67
C GLU A 156 3.12 3.81 -12.02
N ILE A 157 2.37 3.14 -11.15
CA ILE A 157 0.93 2.92 -11.31
C ILE A 157 0.20 4.25 -11.22
N VAL A 158 0.53 5.09 -10.24
CA VAL A 158 -0.08 6.41 -10.08
C VAL A 158 0.12 7.27 -11.33
N LYS A 159 1.31 7.20 -11.95
CA LYS A 159 1.60 7.97 -13.15
C LYS A 159 0.75 7.52 -14.36
N ASN A 160 0.50 6.22 -14.48
CA ASN A 160 -0.21 5.64 -15.62
C ASN A 160 -1.73 5.50 -15.38
N ALA A 161 -2.16 5.54 -14.12
CA ALA A 161 -3.55 5.46 -13.70
C ALA A 161 -3.77 6.27 -12.41
N PRO A 162 -3.83 7.62 -12.52
CA PRO A 162 -3.95 8.52 -11.37
C PRO A 162 -5.19 8.24 -10.50
N GLU A 163 -6.26 7.72 -11.09
CA GLU A 163 -7.49 7.38 -10.38
C GLU A 163 -7.32 6.24 -9.35
N THR A 164 -6.28 5.42 -9.50
CA THR A 164 -6.05 4.25 -8.62
C THR A 164 -5.61 4.64 -7.20
N LEU A 165 -5.27 5.91 -6.96
CA LEU A 165 -4.99 6.45 -5.63
C LEU A 165 -6.25 6.67 -4.79
N PHE A 166 -7.41 6.82 -5.43
CA PHE A 166 -8.65 7.28 -4.78
C PHE A 166 -9.81 6.27 -4.86
N ALA A 167 -9.55 5.08 -5.41
CA ALA A 167 -10.55 4.03 -5.64
C ALA A 167 -10.43 2.84 -4.67
#